data_AF-A0A524K2V1-F1
#
_entry.id   AF-A0A524K2V1-F1
#
_cell.length_a   1.000
_cell.length_b   1.000
_cell.length_c   1.000
_cell.angle_alpha   90.00
_cell.angle_beta   90.00
_cell.angle_gamma   90.00
#
_symmetry.space_group_name_H-M   'P 1'
#
loop_
_entity.id
_entity.type
_entity.pdbx_description
1 polymer ?
#
loop_
_entity_poly.entity_id
_entity_poly.type
_entity_poly.pdbx_seq_one_letter_code
_entity_poly.pdbx_strand_id
1 'polypeptide(L)'
;MDEKTEQFWTLPYVPGSKLAETDLYVLTSRYTFSGAEEFTYNLKNMKRATIVGETTGGGAHPVRMEILNDNFGIGVPFARAVNPISKSNWEGTGIEPDVKVPAARALAKARNLALEKLAAKEKDERIKSTYQWALDGLQAELHPAVFTEETLKSYAGDYGPRKITFENGSLFYQRENGAKMKMIPMNEDYFRFEEIEYFRLKIVKKDGRVTGLEGRYDDGTIDANPKTE
;
A
#
# COMPACT_ATOMS: atom_id res chain seq x y z
N MET A 1 40.78 -22.36 3.82
CA MET A 1 39.43 -22.55 4.36
C MET A 1 38.88 -23.80 3.72
N ASP A 2 38.44 -24.77 4.51
CA ASP A 2 37.81 -25.95 3.95
C ASP A 2 36.46 -25.57 3.34
N GLU A 3 36.19 -26.07 2.15
CA GLU A 3 34.90 -25.87 1.48
C GLU A 3 33.82 -26.62 2.27
N LYS A 4 32.97 -25.88 2.99
CA LYS A 4 31.85 -26.41 3.77
C LYS A 4 30.55 -25.91 3.17
N THR A 5 29.58 -26.81 3.01
CA THR A 5 28.18 -26.46 2.75
C THR A 5 27.36 -26.65 4.02
N GLU A 6 26.56 -25.65 4.38
CA GLU A 6 25.61 -25.70 5.48
C GLU A 6 24.18 -25.61 4.93
N GLN A 7 23.29 -26.43 5.47
CA GLN A 7 21.90 -26.51 5.02
C GLN A 7 20.97 -25.96 6.10
N PHE A 8 20.01 -25.15 5.67
CA PHE A 8 19.00 -24.55 6.55
C PHE A 8 17.63 -25.17 6.25
N TRP A 9 16.91 -25.52 7.31
CA TRP A 9 15.57 -26.12 7.26
C TRP A 9 14.61 -25.34 8.13
N THR A 10 13.33 -25.34 7.77
CA THR A 10 12.28 -24.77 8.64
C THR A 10 12.17 -25.59 9.92
N LEU A 11 11.84 -24.91 11.02
CA LEU A 11 11.59 -25.59 12.30
C LEU A 11 10.24 -26.34 12.23
N PRO A 12 10.17 -27.60 12.72
CA PRO A 12 8.90 -28.33 12.76
C PRO A 12 7.88 -27.66 13.70
N TYR A 13 8.39 -27.02 14.76
CA TYR A 13 7.61 -26.30 15.78
C TYR A 13 8.05 -24.85 15.89
N VAL A 14 7.07 -23.95 15.98
CA VAL A 14 7.23 -22.55 16.37
C VAL A 14 6.12 -22.20 17.36
N PRO A 15 6.36 -21.35 18.37
CA PRO A 15 5.29 -20.88 19.25
C PRO A 15 4.21 -20.12 18.48
N GLY A 16 2.93 -20.39 18.79
CA GLY A 16 1.78 -19.70 18.20
C GLY A 16 1.23 -20.35 16.93
N SER A 17 0.16 -19.75 16.39
CA SER A 17 -0.52 -20.24 15.19
C SER A 17 0.30 -19.98 13.93
N LYS A 18 0.38 -20.98 13.04
CA LYS A 18 1.01 -20.85 11.74
C LYS A 18 0.05 -20.17 10.75
N LEU A 19 0.58 -19.26 9.94
CA LEU A 19 -0.18 -18.57 8.88
C LEU A 19 0.03 -19.25 7.51
N ALA A 20 0.09 -20.58 7.45
CA ALA A 20 0.50 -21.29 6.23
C ALA A 20 -0.42 -21.01 5.02
N GLU A 21 -1.72 -20.93 5.26
CA GLU A 21 -2.76 -20.76 4.22
C GLU A 21 -3.11 -19.30 3.92
N THR A 22 -2.58 -18.35 4.70
CA THR A 22 -2.89 -16.93 4.53
C THR A 22 -2.11 -16.34 3.36
N ASP A 23 -2.80 -15.68 2.45
CA ASP A 23 -2.16 -14.96 1.35
C ASP A 23 -1.13 -13.94 1.89
N LEU A 24 0.11 -14.00 1.38
CA LEU A 24 1.24 -13.22 1.89
C LEU A 24 1.80 -12.32 0.79
N TYR A 25 1.95 -11.04 1.11
CA TYR A 25 2.56 -10.04 0.25
C TYR A 25 3.78 -9.46 0.97
N VAL A 26 4.92 -9.38 0.28
CA VAL A 26 6.16 -8.81 0.82
C VAL A 26 6.49 -7.56 0.04
N LEU A 27 6.66 -6.45 0.77
CA LEU A 27 6.98 -5.16 0.18
C LEU A 27 8.49 -4.96 0.11
N THR A 28 8.97 -4.52 -1.04
CA THR A 28 10.41 -4.35 -1.29
C THR A 28 10.72 -2.98 -1.89
N SER A 29 11.92 -2.48 -1.62
CA SER A 29 12.47 -1.28 -2.24
C SER A 29 13.93 -1.52 -2.63
N ARG A 30 14.53 -0.58 -3.36
CA ARG A 30 15.99 -0.59 -3.60
C ARG A 30 16.86 -0.60 -2.33
N TYR A 31 16.29 -0.27 -1.17
CA TYR A 31 16.99 -0.29 0.13
C TYR A 31 16.85 -1.62 0.87
N THR A 32 16.02 -2.54 0.39
CA THR A 32 15.93 -3.89 0.95
C THR A 32 17.25 -4.61 0.67
N PHE A 33 17.96 -5.04 1.71
CA PHE A 33 19.31 -5.57 1.59
C PHE A 33 19.57 -6.71 2.59
N SER A 34 20.50 -7.62 2.29
CA SER A 34 21.01 -8.65 3.21
C SER A 34 19.93 -9.64 3.66
N GLY A 35 19.77 -9.90 4.96
CA GLY A 35 18.83 -10.92 5.47
C GLY A 35 17.37 -10.71 5.04
N ALA A 36 16.97 -9.46 4.78
CA ALA A 36 15.64 -9.17 4.24
C ALA A 36 15.47 -9.70 2.80
N GLU A 37 16.55 -9.69 2.02
CA GLU A 37 16.58 -10.28 0.68
C GLU A 37 16.57 -11.81 0.75
N GLU A 38 17.35 -12.45 1.64
CA GLU A 38 17.28 -13.91 1.84
C GLU A 38 15.85 -14.37 2.16
N PHE A 39 15.18 -13.67 3.09
CA PHE A 39 13.77 -13.93 3.41
C PHE A 39 12.85 -13.80 2.19
N THR A 40 12.98 -12.69 1.45
CA THR A 40 12.19 -12.40 0.25
C THR A 40 12.44 -13.44 -0.85
N TYR A 41 13.70 -13.79 -1.11
CA TYR A 41 14.11 -14.71 -2.16
C TYR A 41 13.58 -16.11 -1.89
N ASN A 42 13.67 -16.57 -0.64
CA ASN A 42 13.13 -17.88 -0.26
C ASN A 42 11.62 -17.94 -0.46
N LEU A 43 10.86 -16.95 0.02
CA LEU A 43 9.41 -16.92 -0.15
C LEU A 43 8.97 -16.83 -1.61
N LYS A 44 9.69 -16.05 -2.43
CA LYS A 44 9.42 -15.94 -3.87
C LYS A 44 9.66 -17.28 -4.58
N ASN A 45 10.81 -17.91 -4.35
CA ASN A 45 11.15 -19.19 -5.00
C ASN A 45 10.27 -20.36 -4.53
N MET A 46 9.80 -20.33 -3.28
CA MET A 46 8.81 -21.29 -2.76
C MET A 46 7.38 -21.00 -3.23
N LYS A 47 7.15 -19.90 -3.98
CA LYS A 47 5.82 -19.40 -4.37
C LYS A 47 4.89 -19.20 -3.17
N ARG A 48 5.46 -18.85 -2.01
CA ARG A 48 4.72 -18.63 -0.77
C ARG A 48 4.21 -17.20 -0.67
N ALA A 49 4.93 -16.23 -1.22
CA ALA A 49 4.52 -14.82 -1.19
C ALA A 49 4.50 -14.21 -2.59
N THR A 50 3.69 -13.15 -2.75
CA THR A 50 3.79 -12.23 -3.88
C THR A 50 4.65 -11.04 -3.48
N ILE A 51 5.72 -10.80 -4.22
CA ILE A 51 6.65 -9.69 -3.96
C ILE A 51 6.18 -8.45 -4.72
N VAL A 52 5.99 -7.34 -4.01
CA VAL A 52 5.45 -6.09 -4.56
C VAL A 52 6.41 -4.94 -4.24
N GLY A 53 6.77 -4.14 -5.25
CA GLY A 53 7.63 -2.97 -5.04
C GLY A 53 8.72 -2.83 -6.09
N GLU A 54 9.94 -2.54 -5.64
CA GLU A 54 11.12 -2.34 -6.50
C GLU A 54 12.12 -3.50 -6.37
N THR A 55 13.04 -3.61 -7.33
CA THR A 55 14.18 -4.52 -7.22
C THR A 55 15.04 -4.16 -6.02
N THR A 56 15.43 -5.18 -5.25
CA THR A 56 16.23 -5.03 -4.02
C THR A 56 17.71 -4.70 -4.30
N GLY A 57 18.50 -4.41 -3.26
CA GLY A 57 19.85 -3.86 -3.38
C GLY A 57 20.95 -4.83 -3.81
N GLY A 58 20.76 -6.15 -3.68
CA GLY A 58 21.68 -7.16 -4.21
C GLY A 58 22.80 -7.61 -3.28
N GLY A 59 22.59 -7.66 -1.96
CA GLY A 59 23.60 -8.07 -0.97
C GLY A 59 23.39 -9.48 -0.46
N ALA A 60 23.80 -10.49 -1.22
CA ALA A 60 23.62 -11.90 -0.86
C ALA A 60 24.82 -12.51 -0.14
N HIS A 61 26.03 -12.00 -0.34
CA HIS A 61 27.25 -12.63 0.18
C HIS A 61 27.63 -12.03 1.54
N PRO A 62 27.78 -12.86 2.60
CA PRO A 62 28.39 -12.42 3.84
C PRO A 62 29.83 -11.95 3.60
N VAL A 63 30.10 -10.71 4.00
CA VAL A 63 31.42 -10.08 3.91
C VAL A 63 32.02 -10.00 5.30
N ARG A 64 33.30 -10.37 5.41
CA ARG A 64 34.11 -10.18 6.61
C ARG A 64 35.12 -9.08 6.34
N MET A 65 35.25 -8.16 7.30
CA MET A 65 36.30 -7.16 7.25
C MET A 65 37.61 -7.77 7.76
N GLU A 66 38.65 -7.74 6.95
CA GLU A 66 40.01 -8.15 7.31
C GLU A 66 40.89 -6.90 7.42
N ILE A 67 41.57 -6.72 8.55
CA ILE A 67 42.50 -5.61 8.75
C ILE A 67 43.86 -6.01 8.21
N LEU A 68 44.38 -5.26 7.24
CA LEU A 68 45.67 -5.54 6.61
C LEU A 68 46.82 -4.88 7.39
N ASN A 69 46.60 -3.67 7.90
CA ASN A 69 47.49 -2.92 8.80
C ASN A 69 46.73 -1.70 9.37
N ASP A 70 47.46 -0.80 10.05
CA ASP A 70 46.91 0.40 10.70
C ASP A 70 46.15 1.36 9.76
N ASN A 71 46.36 1.28 8.44
CA ASN A 71 45.80 2.21 7.47
C ASN A 71 44.83 1.57 6.46
N PHE A 72 44.81 0.24 6.37
CA PHE A 72 44.05 -0.47 5.34
C PHE A 72 43.32 -1.69 5.90
N GLY A 73 42.12 -1.90 5.36
CA GLY A 73 41.43 -3.17 5.48
C GLY A 73 40.64 -3.48 4.21
N ILE A 74 40.18 -4.71 4.11
CA ILE A 74 39.50 -5.25 2.94
C ILE A 74 38.26 -6.04 3.37
N GLY A 75 37.14 -5.81 2.68
CA GLY A 75 35.95 -6.65 2.81
C GLY A 75 36.11 -7.89 1.92
N VAL A 76 36.22 -9.07 2.53
CA VAL A 76 36.34 -10.35 1.82
C VAL A 76 35.02 -11.10 1.92
N PRO A 77 34.33 -11.41 0.80
CA PRO A 77 33.20 -12.33 0.82
C PRO A 77 33.72 -13.72 1.16
N PHE A 78 33.18 -14.34 2.20
CA PHE A 78 33.65 -15.65 2.68
C PHE A 78 32.60 -16.75 2.54
N ALA A 79 31.37 -16.39 2.14
CA ALA A 79 30.29 -17.32 1.91
C ALA A 79 29.36 -16.78 0.80
N ARG A 80 28.57 -17.67 0.21
CA ARG A 80 27.49 -17.32 -0.70
C ARG A 80 26.24 -18.12 -0.35
N ALA A 81 25.08 -17.48 -0.39
CA ALA A 81 23.82 -18.19 -0.37
C ALA A 81 23.62 -18.95 -1.70
N VAL A 82 23.02 -20.13 -1.65
CA VAL A 82 22.58 -20.88 -2.84
C VAL A 82 21.19 -21.40 -2.54
N ASN A 83 20.18 -20.86 -3.22
CA ASN A 83 18.81 -21.32 -3.02
C ASN A 83 18.63 -22.71 -3.67
N PRO A 84 18.01 -23.68 -2.96
CA PRO A 84 17.89 -25.05 -3.45
C PRO A 84 16.93 -25.20 -4.63
N ILE A 85 16.06 -24.22 -4.91
CA ILE A 85 15.10 -24.23 -6.01
C ILE A 85 15.72 -23.56 -7.25
N SER A 86 16.17 -22.30 -7.13
CA SER A 86 16.73 -21.56 -8.28
C SER A 86 18.15 -21.99 -8.65
N LYS A 87 18.84 -22.71 -7.74
CA LYS A 87 20.27 -23.07 -7.85
C LYS A 87 21.19 -21.85 -7.98
N SER A 88 20.72 -20.67 -7.56
CA SER A 88 21.41 -19.37 -7.67
C SER A 88 21.17 -18.50 -6.43
N ASN A 89 21.55 -17.23 -6.48
CA ASN A 89 21.28 -16.19 -5.48
C ASN A 89 21.00 -14.82 -6.13
N TRP A 90 20.92 -13.76 -5.32
CA TRP A 90 20.56 -12.40 -5.73
C TRP A 90 21.74 -11.40 -5.67
N GLU A 91 22.98 -11.89 -5.54
CA GLU A 91 24.16 -11.01 -5.44
C GLU A 91 24.29 -10.12 -6.67
N GLY A 92 24.44 -8.81 -6.46
CA GLY A 92 24.64 -7.81 -7.51
C GLY A 92 23.45 -7.54 -8.42
N THR A 93 22.45 -8.44 -8.46
CA THR A 93 21.23 -8.27 -9.27
C THR A 93 20.05 -7.77 -8.44
N GLY A 94 20.04 -8.09 -7.13
CA GLY A 94 18.85 -7.99 -6.32
C GLY A 94 17.76 -8.97 -6.74
N ILE A 95 16.59 -8.81 -6.14
CA ILE A 95 15.41 -9.64 -6.34
C ILE A 95 14.39 -8.79 -7.07
N GLU A 96 14.07 -9.16 -8.31
CA GLU A 96 12.99 -8.51 -9.05
C GLU A 96 11.64 -8.88 -8.41
N PRO A 97 10.74 -7.91 -8.14
CA PRO A 97 9.42 -8.17 -7.58
C PRO A 97 8.50 -8.87 -8.60
N ASP A 98 7.47 -9.58 -8.13
CA ASP A 98 6.44 -10.15 -9.00
C ASP A 98 5.52 -9.04 -9.56
N VAL A 99 5.30 -7.99 -8.78
CA VAL A 99 4.53 -6.80 -9.16
C VAL A 99 5.38 -5.56 -8.97
N LYS A 100 5.89 -5.03 -10.08
CA LYS A 100 6.80 -3.88 -10.09
C LYS A 100 6.04 -2.56 -9.98
N VAL A 101 6.29 -1.83 -8.90
CA VAL A 101 5.75 -0.49 -8.63
C VAL A 101 6.76 0.33 -7.81
N PRO A 102 6.74 1.67 -7.83
CA PRO A 102 7.56 2.46 -6.92
C PRO A 102 7.31 2.05 -5.46
N ALA A 103 8.35 2.06 -4.62
CA ALA A 103 8.25 1.61 -3.23
C ALA A 103 7.13 2.34 -2.45
N ALA A 104 6.95 3.64 -2.70
CA ALA A 104 5.89 4.45 -2.12
C ALA A 104 4.47 3.97 -2.46
N ARG A 105 4.29 3.18 -3.52
CA ARG A 105 3.00 2.60 -3.94
C ARG A 105 2.87 1.11 -3.62
N ALA A 106 3.91 0.47 -3.08
CA ALA A 106 3.94 -0.97 -2.86
C ALA A 106 2.84 -1.43 -1.89
N LEU A 107 2.64 -0.72 -0.78
CA LEU A 107 1.61 -1.04 0.21
C LEU A 107 0.21 -0.94 -0.39
N ALA A 108 -0.09 0.18 -1.03
CA ALA A 108 -1.38 0.38 -1.67
C ALA A 108 -1.63 -0.68 -2.76
N LYS A 109 -0.63 -1.02 -3.58
CA LYS A 109 -0.78 -2.07 -4.59
C LYS A 109 -1.01 -3.46 -3.95
N ALA A 110 -0.30 -3.79 -2.88
CA ALA A 110 -0.48 -5.07 -2.18
C ALA A 110 -1.86 -5.17 -1.52
N ARG A 111 -2.35 -4.09 -0.88
CA ARG A 111 -3.73 -4.01 -0.35
C ARG A 111 -4.76 -4.24 -1.45
N ASN A 112 -4.56 -3.64 -2.63
CA ASN A 112 -5.47 -3.80 -3.75
C ASN A 112 -5.54 -5.26 -4.22
N LEU A 113 -4.39 -5.90 -4.41
CA LEU A 113 -4.32 -7.32 -4.81
C LEU A 113 -4.98 -8.23 -3.77
N ALA A 114 -4.76 -7.97 -2.48
CA ALA A 114 -5.38 -8.72 -1.39
C ALA A 114 -6.91 -8.58 -1.40
N LEU A 115 -7.42 -7.34 -1.50
CA LEU A 115 -8.85 -7.06 -1.53
C LEU A 115 -9.54 -7.62 -2.78
N GLU A 116 -8.94 -7.51 -3.97
CA GLU A 116 -9.45 -8.13 -5.20
C GLU A 116 -9.59 -9.65 -5.03
N LYS A 117 -8.58 -10.30 -4.43
CA LYS A 117 -8.59 -11.74 -4.18
C LYS A 117 -9.64 -12.15 -3.14
N LEU A 118 -9.84 -11.35 -2.09
CA LEU A 118 -10.89 -11.58 -1.10
C LEU A 118 -12.28 -11.40 -1.71
N ALA A 119 -12.50 -10.30 -2.44
CA ALA A 119 -13.78 -10.00 -3.10
C ALA A 119 -14.16 -11.08 -4.13
N ALA A 120 -13.19 -11.62 -4.88
CA ALA A 120 -13.44 -12.69 -5.84
C ALA A 120 -13.83 -14.03 -5.20
N LYS A 121 -13.41 -14.28 -3.95
CA LYS A 121 -13.73 -15.50 -3.20
C LYS A 121 -15.00 -15.37 -2.36
N GLU A 122 -15.39 -14.15 -2.03
CA GLU A 122 -16.54 -13.86 -1.18
C GLU A 122 -17.87 -14.10 -1.90
N LYS A 123 -18.81 -14.72 -1.19
CA LYS A 123 -20.16 -15.03 -1.67
C LYS A 123 -21.22 -14.18 -1.00
N ASP A 124 -20.94 -13.67 0.20
CA ASP A 124 -21.83 -12.75 0.90
C ASP A 124 -21.74 -11.36 0.25
N GLU A 125 -22.82 -10.92 -0.38
CA GLU A 125 -22.88 -9.63 -1.08
C GLU A 125 -22.65 -8.43 -0.15
N ARG A 126 -23.00 -8.53 1.14
CA ARG A 126 -22.74 -7.46 2.11
C ARG A 126 -21.23 -7.36 2.37
N ILE A 127 -20.55 -8.47 2.62
CA ILE A 127 -19.09 -8.46 2.83
C ILE A 127 -18.37 -8.01 1.56
N LYS A 128 -18.82 -8.48 0.40
CA LYS A 128 -18.30 -8.08 -0.90
C LYS A 128 -18.42 -6.57 -1.15
N SER A 129 -19.53 -5.96 -0.72
CA SER A 129 -19.70 -4.51 -0.78
C SER A 129 -18.68 -3.75 0.09
N THR A 130 -18.31 -4.29 1.26
CA THR A 130 -17.24 -3.74 2.11
C THR A 130 -15.88 -3.81 1.41
N TYR A 131 -15.56 -4.92 0.74
CA TYR A 131 -14.34 -5.01 -0.05
C TYR A 131 -14.34 -4.04 -1.23
N GLN A 132 -15.47 -3.90 -1.93
CA GLN A 132 -15.59 -2.96 -3.03
C GLN A 132 -15.42 -1.50 -2.55
N TRP A 133 -16.00 -1.13 -1.42
CA TRP A 133 -15.81 0.18 -0.82
C TRP A 133 -14.34 0.51 -0.51
N ALA A 134 -13.61 -0.47 0.04
CA ALA A 134 -12.19 -0.35 0.30
C ALA A 134 -11.37 -0.26 -1.00
N LEU A 135 -11.70 -1.07 -2.01
CA LEU A 135 -11.09 -1.03 -3.34
C LEU A 135 -11.28 0.33 -4.00
N ASP A 136 -12.50 0.87 -4.01
CA ASP A 136 -12.80 2.18 -4.60
C ASP A 136 -11.99 3.29 -3.92
N GLY A 137 -11.88 3.24 -2.58
CA GLY A 137 -11.08 4.19 -1.82
C GLY A 137 -9.59 4.13 -2.16
N LEU A 138 -9.07 2.92 -2.34
CA LEU A 138 -7.68 2.68 -2.67
C LEU A 138 -7.34 3.06 -4.13
N GLN A 139 -8.27 2.81 -5.06
CA GLN A 139 -8.14 3.26 -6.44
C GLN A 139 -8.07 4.79 -6.53
N ALA A 140 -8.90 5.50 -5.75
CA ALA A 140 -8.81 6.95 -5.64
C ALA A 140 -7.50 7.45 -5.02
N GLU A 141 -6.84 6.66 -4.17
CA GLU A 141 -5.51 7.00 -3.64
C GLU A 141 -4.43 6.88 -4.71
N LEU A 142 -4.46 5.78 -5.46
CA LEU A 142 -3.48 5.46 -6.48
C LEU A 142 -3.64 6.35 -7.72
N HIS A 143 -4.90 6.72 -8.01
CA HIS A 143 -5.33 7.41 -9.23
C HIS A 143 -6.42 8.44 -8.89
N PRO A 144 -6.10 9.51 -8.14
CA PRO A 144 -7.09 10.52 -7.79
C PRO A 144 -7.63 11.22 -9.04
N ALA A 145 -8.93 11.50 -9.06
CA ALA A 145 -9.56 12.21 -10.16
C ALA A 145 -9.03 13.66 -10.24
N VAL A 146 -8.82 14.14 -11.46
CA VAL A 146 -8.27 15.48 -11.73
C VAL A 146 -9.40 16.47 -11.99
N PHE A 147 -9.32 17.62 -11.34
CA PHE A 147 -10.30 18.70 -11.46
C PHE A 147 -9.61 20.03 -11.78
N THR A 148 -10.34 20.94 -12.42
CA THR A 148 -9.92 22.34 -12.53
C THR A 148 -10.09 23.03 -11.17
N GLU A 149 -9.28 24.05 -10.91
CA GLU A 149 -9.46 24.87 -9.70
C GLU A 149 -10.83 25.52 -9.64
N GLU A 150 -11.39 25.91 -10.79
CA GLU A 150 -12.73 26.52 -10.86
C GLU A 150 -13.79 25.55 -10.33
N THR A 151 -13.74 24.29 -10.77
CA THR A 151 -14.65 23.26 -10.26
C THR A 151 -14.47 23.05 -8.77
N LEU A 152 -13.23 22.93 -8.28
CA LEU A 152 -12.98 22.77 -6.84
C LEU A 152 -13.49 23.97 -6.04
N LYS A 153 -13.20 25.20 -6.47
CA LYS A 153 -13.68 26.43 -5.82
C LYS A 153 -15.20 26.48 -5.79
N SER A 154 -15.89 25.99 -6.82
CA SER A 154 -17.36 25.93 -6.84
C SER A 154 -17.94 25.02 -5.74
N TYR A 155 -17.17 24.05 -5.26
CA TYR A 155 -17.57 23.13 -4.20
C TYR A 155 -17.35 23.70 -2.80
N ALA A 156 -16.55 24.76 -2.65
CA ALA A 156 -16.35 25.43 -1.37
C ALA A 156 -17.63 26.13 -0.88
N GLY A 157 -17.80 26.17 0.45
CA GLY A 157 -18.95 26.78 1.10
C GLY A 157 -19.32 26.10 2.41
N ASP A 158 -20.36 26.64 3.03
CA ASP A 158 -20.98 26.09 4.23
C ASP A 158 -22.22 25.27 3.85
N TYR A 159 -22.41 24.15 4.53
CA TYR A 159 -23.42 23.13 4.27
C TYR A 159 -24.00 22.64 5.60
N GLY A 160 -24.58 23.57 6.37
CA GLY A 160 -25.03 23.31 7.74
C GLY A 160 -23.86 22.94 8.67
N PRO A 161 -23.81 21.73 9.26
CA PRO A 161 -22.72 21.31 10.14
C PRO A 161 -21.42 21.00 9.38
N ARG A 162 -21.38 21.17 8.05
CA ARG A 162 -20.25 20.81 7.19
C ARG A 162 -19.69 22.04 6.50
N LYS A 163 -18.38 22.13 6.41
CA LYS A 163 -17.68 23.19 5.71
C LYS A 163 -16.68 22.60 4.73
N ILE A 164 -16.68 23.10 3.49
CA ILE A 164 -15.64 22.82 2.50
C ILE A 164 -14.87 24.11 2.24
N THR A 165 -13.54 24.04 2.35
CA THR A 165 -12.63 25.15 2.05
C THR A 165 -11.65 24.76 0.95
N PHE A 166 -11.25 25.72 0.12
CA PHE A 166 -10.25 25.53 -0.92
C PHE A 166 -8.95 26.20 -0.52
N GLU A 167 -7.86 25.44 -0.42
CA GLU A 167 -6.55 25.91 0.02
C GLU A 167 -5.46 25.24 -0.80
N ASN A 168 -4.55 26.03 -1.38
CA ASN A 168 -3.37 25.55 -2.11
C ASN A 168 -3.69 24.46 -3.15
N GLY A 169 -4.75 24.63 -3.94
CA GLY A 169 -5.14 23.68 -4.98
C GLY A 169 -5.91 22.45 -4.51
N SER A 170 -6.23 22.35 -3.21
CA SER A 170 -6.94 21.20 -2.62
C SER A 170 -8.20 21.64 -1.87
N LEU A 171 -9.18 20.73 -1.78
CA LEU A 171 -10.32 20.91 -0.91
C LEU A 171 -10.07 20.29 0.46
N PHE A 172 -10.63 20.92 1.47
CA PHE A 172 -10.60 20.46 2.84
C PHE A 172 -12.00 20.49 3.44
N TYR A 173 -12.36 19.40 4.09
CA TYR A 173 -13.62 19.21 4.77
C TYR A 173 -13.45 19.40 6.27
N GLN A 174 -14.44 19.99 6.92
CA GLN A 174 -14.57 20.05 8.36
C GLN A 174 -16.03 19.84 8.75
N ARG A 175 -16.28 19.06 9.80
CA ARG A 175 -17.61 18.93 10.41
C ARG A 175 -17.59 19.67 11.74
N GLU A 176 -18.48 20.65 11.88
CA GLU A 176 -18.58 21.54 13.05
C GLU A 176 -17.19 22.11 13.42
N ASN A 177 -16.76 21.96 14.67
CA ASN A 177 -15.45 22.39 15.15
C ASN A 177 -14.41 21.25 15.13
N GLY A 178 -14.67 20.20 14.35
CA GLY A 178 -13.80 19.03 14.26
C GLY A 178 -12.49 19.28 13.52
N ALA A 179 -11.69 18.22 13.37
CA ALA A 179 -10.46 18.28 12.60
C ALA A 179 -10.76 18.58 11.12
N LYS A 180 -9.89 19.37 10.51
CA LYS A 180 -9.92 19.66 9.09
C LYS A 180 -9.17 18.56 8.34
N MET A 181 -9.82 17.95 7.37
CA MET A 181 -9.29 16.80 6.62
C MET A 181 -9.21 17.11 5.14
N LYS A 182 -8.13 16.68 4.49
CA LYS A 182 -7.96 16.87 3.06
C LYS A 182 -8.92 15.96 2.30
N MET A 183 -9.61 16.52 1.31
CA MET A 183 -10.49 15.76 0.42
C MET A 183 -9.66 15.19 -0.74
N ILE A 184 -9.77 13.88 -0.95
CA ILE A 184 -9.13 13.18 -2.07
C ILE A 184 -10.22 12.84 -3.11
N PRO A 185 -10.14 13.36 -4.34
CA PRO A 185 -11.17 13.13 -5.35
C PRO A 185 -11.15 11.69 -5.86
N MET A 186 -12.30 11.03 -5.85
CA MET A 186 -12.46 9.67 -6.37
C MET A 186 -12.99 9.65 -7.80
N ASN A 187 -13.99 10.47 -8.07
CA ASN A 187 -14.62 10.65 -9.38
C ASN A 187 -15.30 12.05 -9.39
N GLU A 188 -16.15 12.33 -10.37
CA GLU A 188 -16.77 13.66 -10.60
C GLU A 188 -17.40 14.28 -9.35
N ASP A 189 -18.07 13.46 -8.53
CA ASP A 189 -18.87 13.93 -7.40
C ASP A 189 -18.43 13.38 -6.05
N TYR A 190 -17.62 12.32 -6.01
CA TYR A 190 -17.23 11.66 -4.76
C TYR A 190 -15.82 11.99 -4.31
N PHE A 191 -15.70 12.20 -3.00
CA PHE A 191 -14.45 12.42 -2.30
C PHE A 191 -14.31 11.44 -1.14
N ARG A 192 -13.07 11.01 -0.90
CA ARG A 192 -12.66 10.25 0.28
C ARG A 192 -11.70 11.06 1.15
N PHE A 193 -11.33 10.46 2.27
CA PHE A 193 -10.39 11.01 3.24
C PHE A 193 -9.36 9.93 3.61
N GLU A 194 -8.18 10.35 4.03
CA GLU A 194 -7.12 9.44 4.48
C GLU A 194 -7.43 8.93 5.89
N GLU A 195 -7.96 9.81 6.74
CA GLU A 195 -8.16 9.58 8.17
C GLU A 195 -9.47 8.86 8.51
N ILE A 196 -10.46 8.86 7.60
CA ILE A 196 -11.78 8.25 7.81
C ILE A 196 -12.19 7.34 6.62
N GLU A 197 -11.69 6.11 6.61
CA GLU A 197 -11.91 5.16 5.51
C GLU A 197 -13.39 4.79 5.30
N TYR A 198 -14.20 4.78 6.37
CA TYR A 198 -15.62 4.41 6.37
C TYR A 198 -16.56 5.47 5.78
N PHE A 199 -16.05 6.68 5.49
CA PHE A 199 -16.86 7.82 5.06
C PHE A 199 -16.49 8.30 3.66
N ARG A 200 -17.50 8.68 2.88
CA ARG A 200 -17.38 9.36 1.58
C ARG A 200 -18.29 10.57 1.55
N LEU A 201 -17.83 11.62 0.88
CA LEU A 201 -18.61 12.83 0.69
C LEU A 201 -18.96 12.96 -0.80
N LYS A 202 -20.25 13.08 -1.10
CA LYS A 202 -20.76 13.32 -2.44
C LYS A 202 -21.20 14.76 -2.59
N ILE A 203 -20.75 15.42 -3.66
CA ILE A 203 -21.25 16.74 -4.07
C ILE A 203 -22.62 16.54 -4.74
N VAL A 204 -23.65 17.21 -4.22
CA VAL A 204 -24.99 17.18 -4.81
C VAL A 204 -25.16 18.41 -5.69
N LYS A 205 -25.51 18.17 -6.96
CA LYS A 205 -25.71 19.22 -7.97
C LYS A 205 -27.15 19.20 -8.49
N LYS A 206 -27.68 20.38 -8.80
CA LYS A 206 -28.93 20.57 -9.56
C LYS A 206 -28.69 21.62 -10.64
N ASP A 207 -29.03 21.31 -11.89
CA ASP A 207 -28.82 22.19 -13.05
C ASP A 207 -27.36 22.70 -13.16
N GLY A 208 -26.39 21.83 -12.85
CA GLY A 208 -24.96 22.14 -12.88
C GLY A 208 -24.44 22.95 -11.68
N ARG A 209 -25.30 23.36 -10.75
CA ARG A 209 -24.92 24.11 -9.54
C ARG A 209 -24.90 23.22 -8.33
N VAL A 210 -23.90 23.41 -7.46
CA VAL A 210 -23.82 22.69 -6.18
C VAL A 210 -24.94 23.16 -5.25
N THR A 211 -25.80 22.24 -4.84
CA THR A 211 -26.95 22.49 -3.97
C THR A 211 -26.81 21.86 -2.59
N GLY A 212 -25.85 20.98 -2.39
CA GLY A 212 -25.66 20.31 -1.10
C GLY A 212 -24.55 19.28 -1.09
N LEU A 213 -24.48 18.56 0.03
CA LEU A 213 -23.58 17.43 0.25
C LEU A 213 -24.37 16.23 0.77
N GLU A 214 -23.98 15.04 0.34
CA GLU A 214 -24.40 13.77 0.93
C GLU A 214 -23.20 13.09 1.58
N GLY A 215 -23.30 12.76 2.87
CA GLY A 215 -22.36 11.90 3.55
C GLY A 215 -22.81 10.45 3.41
N ARG A 216 -21.93 9.57 2.95
CA ARG A 216 -22.20 8.14 2.79
C ARG A 216 -21.23 7.33 3.64
N TYR A 217 -21.76 6.34 4.33
CA TYR A 217 -21.01 5.49 5.25
C TYR A 217 -20.97 4.04 4.70
N ASP A 218 -19.94 3.30 5.06
CA ASP A 218 -19.73 1.91 4.63
C ASP A 218 -20.75 0.92 5.22
N ASP A 219 -21.49 1.32 6.25
CA ASP A 219 -22.65 0.61 6.80
C ASP A 219 -23.96 0.87 6.01
N GLY A 220 -23.91 1.73 4.98
CA GLY A 220 -25.05 2.10 4.15
C GLY A 220 -25.83 3.31 4.64
N THR A 221 -25.48 3.90 5.79
CA THR A 221 -26.08 5.13 6.29
C THR A 221 -25.83 6.29 5.31
N ILE A 222 -26.81 7.18 5.16
CA ILE A 222 -26.69 8.41 4.38
C ILE A 222 -27.25 9.57 5.19
N ASP A 223 -26.54 10.69 5.19
CA ASP A 223 -27.04 11.97 5.67
C ASP A 223 -26.83 13.04 4.57
N ALA A 224 -27.64 14.10 4.58
CA ALA A 224 -27.57 15.15 3.58
C ALA A 224 -27.68 16.54 4.21
N ASN A 225 -26.93 17.49 3.68
CA ASN A 225 -26.99 18.88 4.10
C ASN A 225 -27.04 19.80 2.87
N PRO A 226 -28.06 20.68 2.76
CA PRO A 226 -28.10 21.65 1.68
C PRO A 226 -26.96 22.65 1.83
N LYS A 227 -26.56 23.25 0.70
CA LYS A 227 -25.64 24.39 0.69
C LYS A 227 -26.34 25.57 1.37
N THR A 228 -25.66 26.18 2.33
CA THR A 228 -26.12 27.40 2.98
C THR A 228 -25.95 28.55 2.00
N GLU A 229 -26.95 29.44 1.93
CA GLU A 229 -26.89 30.66 1.13
C GLU A 229 -25.82 31.64 1.63
#